data_AF-A0AAU9D6Y3-F1
#
_entry.id   AF-A0AAU9D6Y3-F1
#
_cell.length_a   1.000
_cell.length_b   1.000
_cell.length_c   1.000
_cell.angle_alpha   90.00
_cell.angle_beta   90.00
_cell.angle_gamma   90.00
#
_symmetry.space_group_name_H-M   'P 1'
#
loop_
_entity.id
_entity.type
_entity.pdbx_description
1 polymer ?
#
loop_
_entity_poly.entity_id
_entity_poly.type
_entity_poly.pdbx_seq_one_letter_code
_entity_poly.pdbx_strand_id
1 'polypeptide(L)'
;MFRLKNFCATLFALFIVIQANAQTKVLSGLSETDLKFSGVMRDSNNDVDGYYYLSEVGKLKKGKREYLIRFLDKNLNEVASKTYIDHKGVTLLKGVFNKKQITLMIYDPKLQKMKLIGYDRKGKELSPMMFEFKKNDFVLYQKMAAKGAVMNLYPVDNEGVLVQYSRVY
;
A
#
# COMPACT_ATOMS: atom_id res chain seq x y z
N MET A 1 -45.17 9.76 35.01
CA MET A 1 -43.98 9.03 35.54
C MET A 1 -43.32 8.07 34.54
N PHE A 2 -43.97 7.67 33.42
CA PHE A 2 -43.41 6.74 32.43
C PHE A 2 -42.30 7.31 31.51
N ARG A 3 -42.19 8.63 31.36
CA ARG A 3 -41.22 9.27 30.43
C ARG A 3 -39.78 9.39 30.98
N LEU A 4 -39.59 9.34 32.29
CA LEU A 4 -38.27 9.50 32.91
C LEU A 4 -37.41 8.23 32.83
N LYS A 5 -38.03 7.04 32.94
CA LYS A 5 -37.35 5.75 32.80
C LYS A 5 -36.76 5.54 31.40
N ASN A 6 -37.50 5.94 30.37
CA ASN A 6 -37.03 5.80 28.98
C ASN A 6 -35.89 6.77 28.67
N PHE A 7 -35.91 7.97 29.26
CA PHE A 7 -34.83 8.95 29.11
C PHE A 7 -33.50 8.47 29.71
N CYS A 8 -33.54 7.87 30.91
CA CYS A 8 -32.34 7.29 31.52
C CYS A 8 -31.78 6.09 30.74
N ALA A 9 -32.65 5.25 30.18
CA ALA A 9 -32.22 4.11 29.36
C ALA A 9 -31.51 4.56 28.06
N THR A 10 -32.00 5.62 27.40
CA THR A 10 -31.36 6.18 26.22
C THR A 10 -30.02 6.85 26.56
N LEU A 11 -29.93 7.54 27.70
CA LEU A 11 -28.68 8.16 28.16
C LEU A 11 -27.60 7.11 28.49
N PHE A 12 -28.00 5.97 29.06
CA PHE A 12 -27.09 4.86 29.37
C PHE A 12 -26.59 4.16 28.11
N ALA A 13 -27.45 3.99 27.09
CA ALA A 13 -27.06 3.46 25.79
C ALA A 13 -26.04 4.35 25.07
N LEU A 14 -26.18 5.69 25.18
CA LEU A 14 -25.21 6.64 24.64
C LEU A 14 -23.83 6.56 25.31
N PHE A 15 -23.77 6.28 26.61
CA PHE A 15 -22.51 6.14 27.35
C PHE A 15 -21.69 4.90 26.98
N ILE A 16 -22.36 3.83 26.52
CA ILE A 16 -21.70 2.58 26.10
C ILE A 16 -21.05 2.76 24.72
N VAL A 17 -21.62 3.58 23.83
CA VAL A 17 -21.08 3.83 22.49
C VAL A 17 -19.75 4.62 22.53
N ILE A 18 -19.54 5.43 23.57
CA ILE A 18 -18.30 6.22 23.75
C ILE A 18 -17.09 5.35 24.15
N GLN A 19 -17.33 4.11 24.58
CA GLN A 19 -16.28 3.14 24.94
C GLN A 19 -15.85 2.26 23.76
N ALA A 20 -16.20 2.67 22.52
CA ALA A 20 -15.62 2.08 21.32
C ALA A 20 -14.11 2.33 21.32
N ASN A 21 -13.37 1.37 21.90
CA ASN A 21 -11.92 1.37 21.95
C ASN A 21 -11.39 1.28 20.52
N ALA A 22 -11.01 2.43 19.96
CA ALA A 22 -10.14 2.46 18.80
C ALA A 22 -8.82 1.79 19.22
N GLN A 23 -8.59 0.55 18.78
CA GLN A 23 -7.38 -0.20 19.12
C GLN A 23 -6.17 0.50 18.50
N THR A 24 -5.40 1.24 19.30
CA THR A 24 -4.11 1.80 18.88
C THR A 24 -3.05 0.71 19.01
N LYS A 25 -2.55 0.20 17.89
CA LYS A 25 -1.41 -0.73 17.86
C LYS A 25 -0.20 -0.02 17.28
N VAL A 26 0.87 0.08 18.07
CA VAL A 26 2.17 0.57 17.58
C VAL A 26 2.89 -0.60 16.93
N LEU A 27 3.14 -0.51 15.63
CA LEU A 27 3.93 -1.50 14.91
C LEU A 27 5.43 -1.19 15.12
N SER A 28 6.14 -2.07 15.81
CA SER A 28 7.57 -1.93 16.06
C SER A 28 8.40 -2.02 14.77
N GLY A 29 9.49 -1.25 14.71
CA GLY A 29 10.42 -1.24 13.57
C GLY A 29 9.96 -0.45 12.34
N LEU A 30 8.86 0.32 12.41
CA LEU A 30 8.54 1.35 11.41
C LEU A 30 9.27 2.68 11.68
N SER A 31 9.71 2.94 12.91
CA SER A 31 10.42 4.18 13.27
C SER A 31 11.78 4.34 12.58
N GLU A 32 12.34 3.24 12.07
CA GLU A 32 13.62 3.21 11.34
C GLU A 32 13.44 3.20 9.81
N THR A 33 12.20 3.21 9.33
CA THR A 33 11.88 3.08 7.90
C THR A 33 10.94 4.18 7.43
N ASP A 34 11.13 4.64 6.19
CA ASP A 34 10.25 5.65 5.60
C ASP A 34 9.03 4.95 4.99
N LEU A 35 7.86 5.08 5.61
CA LEU A 35 6.60 4.59 5.04
C LEU A 35 6.37 5.25 3.68
N LYS A 36 6.20 4.44 2.63
CA LYS A 36 5.91 4.90 1.26
C LYS A 36 4.44 4.71 0.91
N PHE A 37 3.91 3.52 1.18
CA PHE A 37 2.54 3.17 0.86
C PHE A 37 1.96 2.27 1.95
N SER A 38 0.67 2.39 2.18
CA SER A 38 -0.09 1.45 2.97
C SER A 38 -1.47 1.30 2.37
N GLY A 39 -2.12 0.18 2.64
CA GLY A 39 -3.48 -0.03 2.21
C GLY A 39 -4.19 -1.15 2.93
N VAL A 40 -5.48 -1.21 2.69
CA VAL A 40 -6.37 -2.24 3.24
C VAL A 40 -6.49 -3.37 2.22
N MET A 41 -6.39 -4.61 2.69
CA MET A 41 -6.74 -5.80 1.93
C MET A 41 -8.19 -6.13 2.22
N ARG A 42 -9.04 -6.05 1.19
CA ARG A 42 -10.44 -6.44 1.27
C ARG A 42 -10.68 -7.80 0.64
N ASP A 43 -11.62 -8.55 1.19
CA ASP A 43 -12.08 -9.80 0.59
C ASP A 43 -13.07 -9.55 -0.56
N SER A 44 -13.67 -10.63 -1.07
CA SER A 44 -14.68 -10.58 -2.12
C SER A 44 -15.95 -9.82 -1.72
N ASN A 45 -16.29 -9.82 -0.43
CA ASN A 45 -17.47 -9.18 0.13
C ASN A 45 -17.21 -7.71 0.49
N ASN A 46 -16.01 -7.20 0.19
CA ASN A 46 -15.56 -5.86 0.53
C ASN A 46 -15.32 -5.64 2.03
N ASP A 47 -15.21 -6.72 2.80
CA ASP A 47 -14.86 -6.68 4.21
C ASP A 47 -13.35 -6.59 4.38
N VAL A 48 -12.91 -5.96 5.48
CA VAL A 48 -11.48 -5.83 5.81
C VAL A 48 -10.93 -7.19 6.22
N ASP A 49 -9.99 -7.71 5.44
CA ASP A 49 -9.36 -9.02 5.64
C ASP A 49 -7.84 -8.90 5.82
N GLY A 50 -7.35 -7.69 6.06
CA GLY A 50 -5.98 -7.42 6.43
C GLY A 50 -5.46 -6.07 5.94
N TYR A 51 -4.17 -5.86 6.11
CA TYR A 51 -3.48 -4.62 5.78
C TYR A 51 -2.12 -4.90 5.18
N TYR A 52 -1.61 -3.93 4.45
CA TYR A 52 -0.23 -3.97 3.98
C TYR A 52 0.47 -2.64 4.13
N TYR A 53 1.78 -2.71 4.33
CA TYR A 53 2.65 -1.55 4.48
C TYR A 53 3.91 -1.76 3.65
N LEU A 54 4.31 -0.71 2.95
CA LEU A 54 5.55 -0.62 2.21
C LEU A 54 6.38 0.50 2.78
N SER A 55 7.57 0.15 3.25
CA SER A 55 8.52 1.11 3.78
C SER A 55 9.85 0.96 3.08
N GLU A 56 10.53 2.07 2.85
CA GLU A 56 11.94 2.05 2.44
C GLU A 56 12.79 1.87 3.69
N VAL A 57 13.60 0.82 3.70
CA VAL A 57 14.55 0.56 4.79
C VAL A 57 15.72 1.51 4.61
N GLY A 58 16.16 2.14 5.72
CA GLY A 58 17.26 3.11 5.73
C GLY A 58 18.61 2.58 5.20
N LYS A 59 19.65 3.42 5.28
CA LYS A 59 20.95 3.24 4.59
C LYS A 59 21.56 1.83 4.74
N LEU A 60 21.36 0.99 3.73
CA LEU A 60 22.13 -0.22 3.49
C LEU A 60 23.49 0.07 2.84
N LYS A 61 24.28 -1.01 2.69
CA LYS A 61 25.55 -1.04 1.95
C LYS A 61 25.50 -0.15 0.69
N LYS A 62 26.53 0.68 0.52
CA LYS A 62 26.67 1.66 -0.57
C LYS A 62 26.13 1.12 -1.91
N GLY A 63 25.05 1.69 -2.42
CA GLY A 63 24.56 1.44 -3.78
C GLY A 63 23.30 0.60 -3.92
N LYS A 64 22.72 0.07 -2.83
CA LYS A 64 21.43 -0.63 -2.86
C LYS A 64 20.31 0.20 -2.22
N ARG A 65 19.08 -0.11 -2.59
CA ARG A 65 17.84 0.36 -1.96
C ARG A 65 17.00 -0.86 -1.60
N GLU A 66 16.40 -0.83 -0.43
CA GLU A 66 15.59 -1.91 0.09
C GLU A 66 14.21 -1.40 0.47
N TYR A 67 13.20 -2.17 0.10
CA TYR A 67 11.82 -1.93 0.48
C TYR A 67 11.31 -3.13 1.27
N LEU A 68 10.78 -2.87 2.46
CA LEU A 68 10.13 -3.84 3.31
C LEU A 68 8.63 -3.80 3.08
N ILE A 69 8.05 -4.96 2.81
CA ILE A 69 6.63 -5.18 2.53
C ILE A 69 6.10 -6.06 3.66
N ARG A 70 5.22 -5.50 4.49
CA ARG A 70 4.57 -6.23 5.59
C ARG A 70 3.11 -6.47 5.27
N PHE A 71 2.64 -7.68 5.56
CA PHE A 71 1.26 -8.12 5.43
C PHE A 71 0.74 -8.41 6.82
N LEU A 72 -0.39 -7.81 7.17
CA LEU A 72 -1.07 -8.03 8.43
C LEU A 72 -2.44 -8.66 8.20
N ASP A 73 -2.89 -9.46 9.16
CA ASP A 73 -4.28 -9.90 9.25
C ASP A 73 -5.21 -8.76 9.68
N LYS A 74 -6.52 -9.02 9.73
CA LYS A 74 -7.53 -8.06 10.20
C LYS A 74 -7.33 -7.56 11.64
N ASN A 75 -6.59 -8.31 12.45
CA ASN A 75 -6.25 -8.00 13.83
C ASN A 75 -4.84 -7.35 13.96
N LEU A 76 -4.27 -6.90 12.84
CA LEU A 76 -2.96 -6.26 12.74
C LEU A 76 -1.79 -7.17 13.17
N ASN A 77 -1.97 -8.49 13.17
CA ASN A 77 -0.88 -9.44 13.41
C ASN A 77 -0.12 -9.68 12.11
N GLU A 78 1.20 -9.76 12.18
CA GLU A 78 2.01 -10.00 10.99
C GLU A 78 1.77 -11.42 10.46
N VAL A 79 1.37 -11.50 9.19
CA VAL A 79 1.15 -12.76 8.46
C VAL A 79 2.37 -13.08 7.60
N ALA A 80 2.98 -12.06 7.00
CA ALA A 80 4.16 -12.20 6.19
C ALA A 80 4.97 -10.90 6.14
N SER A 81 6.27 -11.05 5.92
CA SER A 81 7.19 -9.95 5.67
C SER A 81 8.11 -10.33 4.51
N LYS A 82 8.30 -9.39 3.58
CA LYS A 82 9.11 -9.57 2.37
C LYS A 82 9.98 -8.36 2.12
N THR A 83 11.14 -8.62 1.53
CA THR A 83 12.12 -7.60 1.23
C THR A 83 12.37 -7.57 -0.27
N TYR A 84 12.20 -6.40 -0.88
CA TYR A 84 12.63 -6.12 -2.25
C TYR A 84 13.93 -5.32 -2.21
N ILE A 85 15.00 -5.87 -2.78
CA ILE A 85 16.33 -5.23 -2.82
C ILE A 85 16.72 -5.00 -4.26
N ASP A 86 17.15 -3.77 -4.57
CA ASP A 86 17.66 -3.41 -5.90
C ASP A 86 18.75 -2.34 -5.81
N HIS A 87 19.24 -1.85 -6.94
CA HIS A 87 20.19 -0.74 -6.96
C HIS A 87 19.53 0.57 -6.52
N LYS A 88 20.30 1.48 -5.93
CA LYS A 88 19.83 2.75 -5.32
C LYS A 88 19.00 3.69 -6.21
N GLY A 89 19.06 3.46 -7.53
CA GLY A 89 18.43 4.30 -8.54
C GLY A 89 16.99 3.90 -8.84
N VAL A 90 16.54 2.71 -8.43
CA VAL A 90 15.13 2.34 -8.62
C VAL A 90 14.23 3.20 -7.75
N THR A 91 13.05 3.50 -8.26
CA THR A 91 12.04 4.30 -7.55
C THR A 91 10.74 3.52 -7.47
N LEU A 92 10.26 3.26 -6.25
CA LEU A 92 8.91 2.74 -6.02
C LEU A 92 7.90 3.86 -6.23
N LEU A 93 6.98 3.68 -7.17
CA LEU A 93 6.02 4.71 -7.58
C LEU A 93 4.64 4.52 -6.98
N LYS A 94 4.17 3.28 -6.86
CA LYS A 94 2.85 2.95 -6.33
C LYS A 94 2.78 1.49 -5.89
N GLY A 95 1.93 1.20 -4.92
CA GLY A 95 1.47 -0.14 -4.59
C GLY A 95 -0.05 -0.17 -4.49
N VAL A 96 -0.69 -1.19 -5.05
CA VAL A 96 -2.15 -1.38 -4.96
C VAL A 96 -2.50 -2.83 -4.72
N PHE A 97 -3.63 -3.08 -4.05
CA PHE A 97 -4.17 -4.42 -3.81
C PHE A 97 -5.43 -4.63 -4.65
N ASN A 98 -5.55 -5.78 -5.30
CA ASN A 98 -6.66 -6.10 -6.21
C ASN A 98 -7.54 -7.27 -5.72
N LYS A 99 -7.71 -7.41 -4.40
CA LYS A 99 -8.42 -8.53 -3.73
C LYS A 99 -7.69 -9.89 -3.78
N LYS A 100 -6.69 -10.05 -4.64
CA LYS A 100 -5.91 -11.29 -4.77
C LYS A 100 -4.43 -11.11 -4.43
N GLN A 101 -3.84 -10.01 -4.87
CA GLN A 101 -2.41 -9.72 -4.74
C GLN A 101 -2.17 -8.22 -4.58
N ILE A 102 -1.03 -7.88 -3.99
CA ILE A 102 -0.47 -6.55 -4.05
C ILE A 102 0.41 -6.47 -5.28
N THR A 103 0.28 -5.40 -6.07
CA THR A 103 1.17 -5.12 -7.20
C THR A 103 1.90 -3.81 -6.94
N LEU A 104 3.23 -3.84 -7.06
CA LEU A 104 4.11 -2.69 -6.92
C LEU A 104 4.61 -2.25 -8.28
N MET A 105 4.61 -0.95 -8.51
CA MET A 105 5.14 -0.32 -9.71
C MET A 105 6.47 0.36 -9.38
N ILE A 106 7.54 -0.12 -10.02
CA ILE A 106 8.90 0.32 -9.77
C ILE A 106 9.50 0.80 -11.10
N TYR A 107 10.10 1.97 -11.09
CA TYR A 107 10.87 2.47 -12.23
C TYR A 107 12.36 2.18 -12.06
N ASP A 108 12.97 1.62 -13.09
CA ASP A 108 14.43 1.46 -13.21
C ASP A 108 14.99 2.43 -14.28
N PRO A 109 15.72 3.48 -13.89
CA PRO A 109 16.32 4.43 -14.82
C PRO A 109 17.52 3.88 -15.60
N LYS A 110 18.21 2.84 -15.11
CA LYS A 110 19.33 2.22 -15.81
C LYS A 110 18.83 1.36 -16.96
N LEU A 111 17.76 0.61 -16.72
CA LEU A 111 17.14 -0.25 -17.73
C LEU A 111 16.10 0.47 -18.59
N GLN A 112 15.68 1.69 -18.20
CA GLN A 112 14.58 2.43 -18.82
C GLN A 112 13.30 1.59 -18.90
N LYS A 113 12.98 0.91 -17.81
CA LYS A 113 11.84 0.00 -17.70
C LYS A 113 11.00 0.33 -16.47
N MET A 114 9.70 0.13 -16.61
CA MET A 114 8.80 -0.05 -15.49
C MET A 114 8.69 -1.54 -15.20
N LYS A 115 8.75 -1.88 -13.92
CA LYS A 115 8.58 -3.23 -13.39
C LYS A 115 7.32 -3.25 -12.53
N LEU A 116 6.40 -4.15 -12.87
CA LEU A 116 5.28 -4.52 -12.01
C LEU A 116 5.64 -5.83 -11.32
N ILE A 117 5.72 -5.80 -10.00
CA ILE A 117 6.02 -6.99 -9.18
C ILE A 117 4.83 -7.26 -8.26
N GLY A 118 4.32 -8.49 -8.33
CA GLY A 118 3.18 -8.93 -7.56
C GLY A 118 3.59 -9.72 -6.32
N TYR A 119 2.79 -9.64 -5.27
CA TYR A 119 2.88 -10.49 -4.09
C TYR A 119 1.49 -10.98 -3.72
N ASP A 120 1.32 -12.29 -3.54
CA ASP A 120 0.05 -12.82 -3.04
C ASP A 120 -0.17 -12.47 -1.56
N ARG A 121 -1.32 -12.87 -1.02
CA ARG A 121 -1.72 -12.57 0.38
C ARG A 121 -0.80 -13.20 1.44
N LYS A 122 0.01 -14.19 1.05
CA LYS A 122 1.02 -14.85 1.90
C LYS A 122 2.43 -14.29 1.66
N GLY A 123 2.53 -13.21 0.87
CA GLY A 123 3.78 -12.59 0.46
C GLY A 123 4.58 -13.40 -0.56
N LYS A 124 4.00 -14.42 -1.21
CA LYS A 124 4.71 -15.12 -2.29
C LYS A 124 4.84 -14.17 -3.47
N GLU A 125 6.07 -13.96 -3.92
CA GLU A 125 6.36 -13.17 -5.10
C GLU A 125 5.78 -13.84 -6.36
N LEU A 126 5.21 -13.02 -7.23
CA LEU A 126 4.65 -13.42 -8.51
C LEU A 126 5.57 -12.93 -9.63
N SER A 127 5.54 -13.62 -10.78
CA SER A 127 6.37 -13.28 -11.92
C SER A 127 6.23 -11.80 -12.31
N PRO A 128 7.32 -11.03 -12.40
CA PRO A 128 7.25 -9.63 -12.71
C PRO A 128 6.91 -9.40 -14.18
N MET A 129 6.14 -8.34 -14.46
CA MET A 129 5.94 -7.82 -15.80
C MET A 129 6.83 -6.59 -15.99
N MET A 130 7.45 -6.46 -17.16
CA MET A 130 8.27 -5.30 -17.49
C MET A 130 7.82 -4.68 -18.81
N PHE A 131 7.81 -3.37 -18.88
CA PHE A 131 7.57 -2.62 -20.11
C PHE A 131 8.51 -1.43 -20.21
N GLU A 132 8.78 -1.00 -21.44
CA GLU A 132 9.66 0.14 -21.68
C GLU A 132 9.08 1.42 -21.11
N PHE A 133 9.94 2.23 -20.49
CA PHE A 133 9.58 3.55 -19.99
C PHE A 133 10.81 4.45 -20.01
N LYS A 134 10.84 5.37 -20.96
CA LYS A 134 12.06 6.13 -21.23
C LYS A 134 12.32 7.15 -20.13
N LYS A 135 13.60 7.52 -19.97
CA LYS A 135 14.02 8.54 -19.00
C LYS A 135 13.26 9.86 -19.18
N ASN A 136 13.01 10.28 -20.42
CA ASN A 136 12.26 11.51 -20.70
C ASN A 136 10.80 11.42 -20.26
N ASP A 137 10.15 10.27 -20.45
CA ASP A 137 8.80 10.02 -19.94
C ASP A 137 8.77 10.06 -18.41
N PHE A 138 9.82 9.55 -17.75
CA PHE A 138 9.96 9.63 -16.29
C PHE A 138 10.22 11.04 -15.76
N VAL A 139 10.99 11.85 -16.49
CA VAL A 139 11.17 13.27 -16.14
C VAL A 139 9.85 14.03 -16.29
N LEU A 140 9.09 13.77 -17.35
CA LEU A 140 7.76 14.35 -17.53
C LEU A 140 6.81 13.92 -16.40
N TYR A 141 6.80 12.63 -16.07
CA TYR A 141 6.06 12.09 -14.93
C TYR A 141 6.39 12.82 -13.63
N GLN A 142 7.67 13.01 -13.30
CA GLN A 142 8.06 13.72 -12.06
C GLN A 142 7.56 15.17 -12.04
N LYS A 143 7.66 15.88 -13.17
CA LYS A 143 7.13 17.25 -13.29
C LYS A 143 5.62 17.31 -13.11
N MET A 144 4.90 16.31 -13.62
CA MET A 144 3.45 16.18 -13.46
C MET A 144 3.08 15.82 -12.02
N ALA A 145 3.80 14.89 -11.39
CA ALA A 145 3.60 14.50 -10.00
C ALA A 145 3.80 15.68 -9.03
N ALA A 146 4.79 16.53 -9.29
CA ALA A 146 4.99 17.78 -8.53
C ALA A 146 3.82 18.77 -8.66
N LYS A 147 2.99 18.64 -9.71
CA LYS A 147 1.76 19.42 -9.93
C LYS A 147 0.49 18.65 -9.52
N GLY A 148 0.63 17.51 -8.85
CA GLY A 148 -0.49 16.68 -8.39
C GLY A 148 -1.01 15.65 -9.42
N ALA A 149 -0.45 15.58 -10.62
CA ALA A 149 -0.81 14.58 -11.62
C ALA A 149 -0.03 13.28 -11.39
N VAL A 150 -0.73 12.18 -11.13
CA VAL A 150 -0.13 10.90 -10.76
C VAL A 150 -0.32 9.86 -11.86
N MET A 151 0.71 9.02 -12.07
CA MET A 151 0.55 7.78 -12.83
C MET A 151 -0.30 6.84 -11.99
N ASN A 152 -1.43 6.42 -12.55
CA ASN A 152 -2.37 5.62 -11.81
C ASN A 152 -2.21 4.14 -12.14
N LEU A 153 -1.99 3.38 -11.08
CA LEU A 153 -2.21 1.94 -11.02
C LEU A 153 -3.62 1.74 -10.47
N TYR A 154 -4.53 1.17 -11.28
CA TYR A 154 -5.88 0.83 -10.86
C TYR A 154 -5.98 -0.68 -10.64
N PRO A 155 -6.38 -1.14 -9.45
CA PRO A 155 -6.68 -2.54 -9.26
C PRO A 155 -7.91 -2.93 -10.08
N VAL A 156 -7.82 -4.06 -10.77
CA VAL A 156 -8.98 -4.77 -11.33
C VAL A 156 -9.19 -6.00 -10.48
N ASP A 157 -10.31 -6.04 -9.79
CA ASP A 157 -10.63 -7.07 -8.80
C ASP A 157 -10.38 -8.47 -9.35
N ASN A 158 -9.51 -9.22 -8.68
CA ASN A 158 -9.09 -10.59 -8.99
C ASN A 158 -8.40 -10.81 -10.35
N GLU A 159 -8.32 -9.80 -11.22
CA GLU A 159 -7.76 -9.92 -12.57
C GLU A 159 -6.34 -9.36 -12.67
N GLY A 160 -6.05 -8.24 -12.00
CA GLY A 160 -4.74 -7.61 -12.12
C GLY A 160 -4.74 -6.13 -11.79
N VAL A 161 -3.98 -5.36 -12.59
CA VAL A 161 -3.90 -3.91 -12.51
C VAL A 161 -3.89 -3.30 -13.90
N LEU A 162 -4.53 -2.14 -14.05
CA LEU A 162 -4.40 -1.29 -15.22
C LEU A 162 -3.40 -0.16 -14.91
N VAL A 163 -2.45 0.04 -15.82
CA VAL A 163 -1.54 1.18 -15.79
C VAL A 163 -2.11 2.24 -16.70
N GLN A 164 -2.63 3.33 -16.13
CA GLN A 164 -3.05 4.48 -16.93
C GLN A 164 -1.92 5.48 -17.01
N TYR A 165 -1.57 5.82 -18.25
CA TYR A 165 -0.63 6.88 -18.56
C TYR A 165 -1.38 8.04 -19.23
N SER A 166 -1.56 9.12 -18.48
CA SER A 166 -2.15 10.34 -19.03
C SER A 166 -1.05 11.18 -19.68
N ARG A 167 -1.00 11.21 -21.02
CA ARG A 167 -0.33 12.31 -21.74
C ARG A 167 -1.31 13.47 -21.81
N VAL A 168 -0.99 14.55 -21.11
CA VAL A 168 -1.64 15.84 -21.39
C VAL A 168 -0.85 16.46 -22.54
N TYR A 169 -1.50 16.61 -23.69
CA TYR A 169 -0.97 17.32 -24.85
C TYR A 169 -0.94 18.82 -24.58
#